data_AF-A0A8J3L9U1-F1
#
_entry.id   AF-A0A8J3L9U1-F1
#
_cell.length_a   1.000
_cell.length_b   1.000
_cell.length_c   1.000
_cell.angle_alpha   90.00
_cell.angle_beta   90.00
_cell.angle_gamma   90.00
#
_symmetry.space_group_name_H-M   'P 1'
#
loop_
_entity.id
_entity.type
_entity.pdbx_description
1 polymer ?
#
loop_
_entity_poly.entity_id
_entity_poly.type
_entity_poly.pdbx_seq_one_letter_code
_entity_poly.pdbx_strand_id
1 'polypeptide(L)'
;MSGQLDLFTGATVDQAAPAALKPTGRLEPGQVRYVAFAGHRDCDDCWRDQRAAKGAAPPRRRATCVRETTEGRRYLCGQHKTDRAAHYHKPR
;
A
#
# COMPACT_ATOMS: atom_id res chain seq x y z
N MET A 1 31.81 10.67 -10.11
CA MET A 1 32.43 9.36 -9.81
C MET A 1 32.55 9.26 -8.30
N SER A 2 31.60 8.60 -7.66
CA SER A 2 31.54 8.45 -6.19
C SER A 2 31.29 6.97 -5.89
N GLY A 3 32.35 6.16 -6.04
CA GLY A 3 32.34 4.76 -5.63
C GLY A 3 32.74 4.65 -4.16
N GLN A 4 32.03 3.82 -3.40
CA GLN A 4 32.38 3.53 -2.02
C GLN A 4 33.44 2.42 -2.01
N LEU A 5 34.52 2.66 -1.26
CA LEU A 5 35.64 1.72 -1.14
C LEU A 5 35.29 0.67 -0.08
N ASP A 6 35.25 -0.60 -0.47
CA ASP A 6 35.14 -1.70 0.49
C ASP A 6 36.50 -1.88 1.19
N LEU A 7 36.53 -1.63 2.49
CA LEU A 7 37.73 -1.67 3.33
C LEU A 7 38.25 -3.09 3.60
N PHE A 8 37.46 -4.13 3.29
CA PHE A 8 37.88 -5.53 3.50
C PHE A 8 38.41 -6.19 2.23
N THR A 9 37.91 -5.81 1.06
CA THR A 9 38.31 -6.41 -0.23
C THR A 9 39.10 -5.46 -1.14
N GLY A 10 39.17 -4.17 -0.81
CA GLY A 10 39.87 -3.14 -1.60
C GLY A 10 39.20 -2.82 -2.93
N ALA A 11 38.04 -3.42 -3.23
CA ALA A 11 37.30 -3.18 -4.46
C ALA A 11 36.43 -1.93 -4.32
N THR A 12 36.45 -1.06 -5.34
CA THR A 12 35.46 0.02 -5.47
C THR A 12 34.17 -0.57 -5.98
N VAL A 13 33.13 -0.56 -5.14
CA VAL A 13 31.77 -0.94 -5.54
C VAL A 13 31.10 0.31 -6.10
N ASP A 14 30.74 0.25 -7.39
CA ASP A 14 29.91 1.27 -8.02
C ASP A 14 28.49 1.13 -7.45
N GLN A 15 28.17 1.94 -6.45
CA GLN A 15 26.86 1.94 -5.82
C GLN A 15 25.86 2.52 -6.81
N ALA A 16 25.12 1.65 -7.50
CA ALA A 16 24.05 2.04 -8.38
C ALA A 16 23.13 3.04 -7.64
N ALA A 17 22.98 4.24 -8.21
CA ALA A 17 22.18 5.30 -7.61
C ALA A 17 20.78 4.78 -7.26
N PRO A 18 20.23 5.11 -6.08
CA PRO A 18 18.88 4.68 -5.70
C PRO A 18 17.91 5.18 -6.76
N ALA A 19 17.19 4.25 -7.39
CA ALA A 19 16.25 4.55 -8.46
C ALA A 19 15.31 5.68 -8.01
N ALA A 20 15.39 6.82 -8.69
CA ALA A 20 14.55 7.97 -8.39
C ALA A 20 13.07 7.55 -8.49
N LEU A 21 12.36 7.61 -7.36
CA LEU A 21 10.92 7.39 -7.30
C LEU A 21 10.24 8.46 -8.16
N LYS A 22 9.86 8.08 -9.39
CA LYS A 22 9.14 8.98 -10.32
C LYS A 22 7.88 9.51 -9.63
N PRO A 23 7.53 10.79 -9.78
CA PRO A 23 6.29 11.34 -9.25
C PRO A 23 5.12 10.53 -9.78
N THR A 24 4.31 10.02 -8.86
CA THR A 24 3.29 9.03 -9.16
C THR A 24 2.20 9.65 -10.04
N GLY A 25 2.27 9.37 -11.35
CA GLY A 25 1.33 9.84 -12.35
C GLY A 25 -0.11 9.37 -12.13
N ARG A 26 -0.99 9.79 -13.05
CA ARG A 26 -2.39 9.36 -13.11
C ARG A 26 -2.44 7.82 -13.12
N LEU A 27 -3.36 7.25 -12.35
CA LEU A 27 -3.56 5.79 -12.33
C LEU A 27 -4.21 5.34 -13.64
N GLU A 28 -3.66 4.30 -14.24
CA GLU A 28 -4.27 3.65 -15.40
C GLU A 28 -5.52 2.84 -14.99
N PRO A 29 -6.49 2.61 -15.90
CA PRO A 29 -7.64 1.75 -15.62
C PRO A 29 -7.19 0.36 -15.16
N GLY A 30 -7.71 -0.09 -14.01
CA GLY A 30 -7.32 -1.36 -13.39
C GLY A 30 -6.09 -1.29 -12.48
N GLN A 31 -5.36 -0.17 -12.47
CA GLN A 31 -4.26 0.04 -11.54
C GLN A 31 -4.77 0.38 -10.14
N VAL A 32 -4.16 -0.24 -9.14
CA VAL A 32 -4.43 0.03 -7.72
C VAL A 32 -3.15 0.50 -7.07
N ARG A 33 -3.21 1.61 -6.34
CA ARG A 33 -2.11 2.13 -5.53
C ARG A 33 -2.50 2.13 -4.06
N TYR A 34 -1.61 1.66 -3.20
CA TYR A 34 -1.80 1.72 -1.76
C TYR A 34 -0.81 2.72 -1.16
N VAL A 35 -1.34 3.73 -0.47
CA VAL A 35 -0.55 4.79 0.18
C VAL A 35 -0.73 4.68 1.69
N ALA A 36 0.31 4.91 2.48
CA ALA A 36 0.18 4.97 3.94
C ALA A 36 -0.77 6.10 4.35
N PHE A 37 -1.60 5.84 5.36
CA PHE A 37 -2.53 6.83 5.89
C PHE A 37 -2.26 7.03 7.38
N ALA A 38 -1.92 8.27 7.77
CA ALA A 38 -1.58 8.64 9.14
C ALA A 38 -2.73 9.36 9.88
N GLY A 39 -3.94 9.39 9.33
CA GLY A 39 -5.08 10.05 9.95
C GLY A 39 -5.87 9.16 10.90
N HIS A 40 -6.92 9.71 11.52
CA HIS A 40 -7.75 9.02 12.53
C HIS A 40 -9.07 8.47 11.96
N ARG A 41 -9.11 8.10 10.68
CA ARG A 41 -10.32 7.60 10.02
C ARG A 41 -10.49 6.10 10.28
N ASP A 42 -11.74 5.65 10.41
CA ASP A 42 -12.05 4.22 10.46
C ASP A 42 -11.97 3.59 9.07
N CYS A 43 -11.78 2.28 9.03
CA CYS A 43 -11.80 1.54 7.78
C CYS A 43 -13.21 1.49 7.19
N ASP A 44 -13.35 1.90 5.92
CA ASP A 44 -14.63 1.93 5.21
C ASP A 44 -15.22 0.52 5.04
N ASP A 45 -14.37 -0.51 4.91
CA ASP A 45 -14.79 -1.90 4.74
C ASP A 45 -15.23 -2.50 6.09
N CYS A 46 -14.50 -2.26 7.19
CA CYS A 46 -15.00 -2.60 8.53
C CYS A 46 -16.37 -1.99 8.79
N TRP A 47 -16.58 -0.73 8.38
CA TRP A 47 -17.85 -0.04 8.61
C TRP A 47 -19.00 -0.65 7.81
N ARG A 48 -18.73 -1.07 6.56
CA ARG A 48 -19.70 -1.81 5.74
C ARG A 48 -20.01 -3.18 6.31
N ASP A 49 -18.99 -3.93 6.72
CA ASP A 49 -19.16 -5.27 7.30
C ASP A 49 -20.02 -5.18 8.58
N GLN A 50 -19.80 -4.16 9.41
CA GLN A 50 -20.65 -3.93 10.58
C GLN A 50 -22.09 -3.58 10.24
N ARG A 51 -22.32 -2.76 9.21
CA ARG A 51 -23.69 -2.43 8.78
C ARG A 51 -24.42 -3.61 8.16
N ALA A 52 -23.69 -4.51 7.50
CA ALA A 52 -24.25 -5.71 6.89
C ALA A 52 -24.50 -6.82 7.91
N ALA A 53 -23.74 -6.85 9.01
CA ALA A 53 -23.90 -7.84 10.06
C ALA A 53 -25.24 -7.63 10.81
N LYS A 54 -26.11 -8.65 10.77
CA LYS A 54 -27.36 -8.70 11.56
C LYS A 54 -27.15 -9.25 12.99
N GLY A 55 -25.89 -9.40 13.43
CA GLY A 55 -25.51 -10.06 14.68
C GLY A 55 -24.18 -9.52 15.22
N ALA A 56 -23.34 -10.38 15.80
CA ALA A 56 -22.05 -9.98 16.36
C ALA A 56 -21.11 -9.47 15.24
N ALA A 57 -20.98 -8.15 15.14
CA ALA A 57 -20.16 -7.52 14.13
C ALA A 57 -18.70 -7.42 14.59
N PRO A 58 -17.71 -7.66 13.70
CA PRO A 58 -16.31 -7.47 14.05
C PRO A 58 -16.04 -6.00 14.42
N PRO A 59 -15.12 -5.73 15.37
CA PRO A 59 -14.84 -4.36 15.82
C PRO A 59 -14.30 -3.50 14.67
N ARG A 60 -14.66 -2.21 14.67
CA ARG A 60 -14.12 -1.24 13.71
C ARG A 60 -12.62 -1.10 13.92
N ARG A 61 -11.85 -1.20 12.85
CA ARG A 61 -10.41 -0.96 12.85
C ARG A 61 -10.11 0.41 12.24
N ARG A 62 -9.02 1.03 12.71
CA ARG A 62 -8.50 2.26 12.12
C ARG A 62 -7.92 1.99 10.74
N ALA A 63 -8.13 2.92 9.82
CA ALA A 63 -7.48 2.89 8.52
C ALA A 63 -5.99 3.19 8.67
N THR A 64 -5.15 2.37 8.05
CA THR A 64 -3.69 2.54 8.03
C THR A 64 -3.18 2.82 6.62
N CYS A 65 -4.04 2.67 5.60
CA CYS A 65 -3.71 2.98 4.22
C CYS A 65 -4.91 3.51 3.43
N VAL A 66 -4.61 4.25 2.36
CA VAL A 66 -5.55 4.64 1.31
C VAL A 66 -5.31 3.76 0.09
N ARG A 67 -6.36 3.09 -0.37
CA ARG A 67 -6.40 2.44 -1.68
C ARG A 67 -6.91 3.44 -2.70
N GLU A 68 -6.07 3.80 -3.65
CA GLU A 68 -6.40 4.68 -4.77
C GLU A 68 -6.59 3.85 -6.04
N THR A 69 -7.67 4.14 -6.75
CA THR A 69 -8.04 3.57 -8.05
C THR A 69 -8.55 4.66 -8.96
N THR A 70 -8.76 4.37 -10.25
CA THR A 70 -9.41 5.30 -11.18
C THR A 70 -10.81 5.74 -10.74
N GLU A 71 -11.52 4.89 -10.00
CA GLU A 71 -12.87 5.17 -9.45
C GLU A 71 -12.84 6.04 -8.18
N GLY A 72 -11.67 6.22 -7.56
CA GLY A 72 -11.52 7.02 -6.35
C GLY A 72 -10.72 6.33 -5.25
N ARG A 73 -10.88 6.87 -4.04
CA ARG A 73 -10.09 6.53 -2.85
C ARG A 73 -10.92 5.80 -1.80
N ARG A 74 -10.34 4.79 -1.15
CA ARG A 74 -10.93 4.08 0.00
C ARG A 74 -9.93 3.93 1.14
N TYR A 75 -10.40 4.07 2.37
CA TYR A 75 -9.57 3.98 3.57
C TYR A 75 -9.68 2.59 4.18
N LEU A 76 -8.56 1.88 4.25
CA LEU A 76 -8.51 0.48 4.64
C LEU A 76 -7.59 0.28 5.85
N CYS A 77 -7.99 -0.65 6.73
CA CYS A 77 -7.09 -1.17 7.75
C CYS A 77 -6.08 -2.15 7.14
N GLY A 78 -5.04 -2.50 7.89
CA GLY A 78 -4.01 -3.44 7.43
C GLY A 78 -4.55 -4.79 6.99
N GLN A 79 -5.60 -5.30 7.64
CA GLN A 79 -6.23 -6.58 7.28
C GLN A 79 -6.90 -6.51 5.91
N HIS A 80 -7.86 -5.59 5.73
CA HIS A 80 -8.58 -5.42 4.46
C HIS A 80 -7.66 -4.98 3.32
N LYS A 81 -6.52 -4.33 3.60
CA LYS A 81 -5.47 -4.10 2.62
C LYS A 81 -4.91 -5.43 2.09
N THR A 82 -4.48 -6.31 2.98
CA THR A 82 -3.90 -7.62 2.64
C THR A 82 -4.90 -8.49 1.90
N ASP A 83 -6.13 -8.58 2.39
CA ASP A 83 -7.20 -9.38 1.77
C ASP A 83 -7.44 -8.91 0.32
N ARG A 84 -7.57 -7.59 0.11
CA ARG A 84 -7.74 -7.04 -1.24
C ARG A 84 -6.50 -7.25 -2.11
N ALA A 85 -5.30 -7.00 -1.59
CA ALA A 85 -4.07 -7.21 -2.35
C ALA A 85 -3.93 -8.66 -2.82
N ALA A 86 -4.30 -9.64 -1.98
CA ALA A 86 -4.31 -11.05 -2.35
C ALA A 86 -5.29 -11.35 -3.51
N HIS A 87 -6.45 -10.69 -3.54
CA HIS A 87 -7.43 -10.88 -4.62
C HIS A 87 -6.99 -10.27 -5.96
N TYR A 88 -6.19 -9.21 -5.98
CA TYR A 88 -5.69 -8.59 -7.22
C TYR A 88 -4.46 -9.29 -7.81
N HIS A 89 -3.76 -10.12 -7.02
CA HIS A 89 -2.54 -10.81 -7.43
C HIS A 89 -2.73 -12.27 -7.83
N LYS A 90 -3.96 -12.77 -7.99
CA LYS A 90 -4.14 -14.13 -8.52
C LYS A 90 -3.62 -14.19 -9.96
N PRO A 91 -2.52 -14.93 -10.24
CA PRO A 91 -2.16 -15.21 -11.62
C PRO A 91 -3.30 -16.01 -12.23
N ARG A 92 -3.73 -15.59 -13.42
CA ARG A 92 -4.63 -16.38 -14.26
C ARG A 92 -3.98 -17.69 -14.65
#